data_AF-A0A1G2LDP2-F1
#
_entry.id   AF-A0A1G2LDP2-F1
#
_cell.length_a   1.000
_cell.length_b   1.000
_cell.length_c   1.000
_cell.angle_alpha   90.00
_cell.angle_beta   90.00
_cell.angle_gamma   90.00
#
_symmetry.space_group_name_H-M   'P 1'
#
loop_
_entity.id
_entity.type
_entity.pdbx_description
1 polymer ?
#
loop_
_entity_poly.entity_id
_entity_poly.type
_entity_poly.pdbx_seq_one_letter_code
_entity_poly.pdbx_strand_id
1 'polypeptide(L)'
;MKRTIYIAAFTLLGVLAQFIVHALLETWYIGLLLADFTRYGFGLAWENWEQIHHILASALFVAGPLFGFLSGRYWWRRIYVEGWRGDRRH
;
A
#
# COMPACT_ATOMS: atom_id res chain seq x y z
N MET A 1 -6.12 -25.52 -2.29
CA MET A 1 -4.77 -25.15 -1.82
C MET A 1 -4.08 -24.11 -2.72
N LYS A 2 -3.89 -24.35 -4.03
CA LYS A 2 -3.20 -23.41 -4.94
C LYS A 2 -3.74 -21.97 -4.90
N ARG A 3 -5.06 -21.81 -4.99
CA ARG A 3 -5.73 -20.50 -4.89
C ARG A 3 -5.44 -19.77 -3.58
N THR A 4 -5.50 -20.50 -2.46
CA THR A 4 -5.27 -19.94 -1.12
C THR A 4 -3.84 -19.45 -0.99
N ILE A 5 -2.85 -20.26 -1.40
CA ILE A 5 -1.42 -19.88 -1.38
C ILE A 5 -1.18 -18.65 -2.27
N TYR A 6 -1.77 -18.61 -3.46
CA TYR A 6 -1.65 -17.47 -4.37
C TYR A 6 -2.18 -16.17 -3.75
N ILE A 7 -3.39 -16.21 -3.19
CA ILE A 7 -4.00 -15.02 -2.56
C ILE A 7 -3.22 -14.61 -1.30
N ALA A 8 -2.75 -15.58 -0.51
CA ALA A 8 -1.93 -15.31 0.66
C ALA A 8 -0.59 -14.65 0.27
N ALA A 9 0.05 -15.12 -0.80
CA ALA A 9 1.28 -14.50 -1.32
C ALA A 9 1.06 -13.05 -1.80
N PHE A 10 -0.06 -12.78 -2.47
CA PHE A 10 -0.44 -11.40 -2.85
C PHE A 10 -0.75 -10.52 -1.63
N THR A 11 -1.36 -11.08 -0.59
CA THR A 11 -1.62 -10.37 0.67
C THR A 11 -0.31 -10.01 1.37
N LEU A 12 0.62 -10.98 1.47
CA LEU A 12 1.97 -10.74 1.98
C LEU A 12 2.71 -9.70 1.14
N LEU A 13 2.62 -9.77 -0.18
CA LEU A 13 3.19 -8.76 -1.07
C LEU A 13 2.61 -7.36 -0.78
N GLY A 14 1.30 -7.25 -0.54
CA GLY A 14 0.68 -6.00 -0.12
C GLY A 14 1.22 -5.45 1.20
N VAL A 15 1.48 -6.32 2.18
CA VAL A 15 2.14 -5.96 3.45
C VAL A 15 3.56 -5.45 3.22
N LEU A 16 4.34 -6.11 2.38
CA LEU A 16 5.71 -5.70 2.09
C LEU A 16 5.75 -4.40 1.28
N ALA A 17 4.90 -4.28 0.27
CA ALA A 17 4.81 -3.09 -0.57
C ALA A 17 4.38 -1.86 0.23
N GLN A 18 3.49 -2.00 1.21
CA GLN A 18 3.10 -0.85 2.02
C GLN A 18 4.28 -0.30 2.83
N PHE A 19 5.19 -1.16 3.34
CA PHE A 19 6.36 -0.66 4.09
C PHE A 19 7.29 0.17 3.21
N ILE A 20 7.43 -0.22 1.94
CA ILE A 20 8.20 0.56 0.96
C ILE A 20 7.53 1.92 0.73
N VAL A 21 6.22 1.93 0.47
CA VAL A 21 5.46 3.17 0.26
C VAL A 21 5.51 4.06 1.50
N HIS A 22 5.39 3.48 2.69
CA HIS A 22 5.49 4.18 3.96
C HIS A 22 6.84 4.88 4.08
N ALA A 23 7.94 4.14 3.91
CA ALA A 23 9.29 4.69 4.05
C ALA A 23 9.57 5.80 3.03
N LEU A 24 9.09 5.66 1.80
CA LEU A 24 9.23 6.70 0.76
C LEU A 24 8.47 7.98 1.14
N LEU A 25 7.22 7.85 1.59
CA LEU A 25 6.42 8.99 2.02
C LEU A 25 7.05 9.68 3.22
N GLU A 26 7.44 8.89 4.24
CA GLU A 26 8.06 9.40 5.47
C GLU A 26 9.35 10.15 5.19
N THR A 27 10.26 9.54 4.42
CA THR A 27 11.53 10.19 4.05
C THR A 27 11.27 11.51 3.32
N TRP A 28 10.27 11.54 2.43
CA TRP A 28 9.94 12.72 1.66
C TRP A 28 9.37 13.85 2.53
N TYR A 29 8.28 13.61 3.27
CA TYR A 29 7.62 14.71 3.99
C TYR A 29 8.40 15.12 5.25
N ILE A 30 9.04 14.18 5.98
CA ILE A 30 9.91 14.54 7.12
C ILE A 30 11.12 15.32 6.61
N GLY A 31 11.69 14.93 5.47
CA GLY A 31 12.78 15.68 4.84
C GLY A 31 12.40 17.14 4.56
N LEU A 32 11.17 17.38 4.08
CA LEU A 32 10.65 18.74 3.91
C LEU A 32 10.50 19.48 5.24
N LEU A 33 9.89 18.86 6.24
CA LEU A 33 9.68 19.47 7.56
C LEU A 33 11.00 19.83 8.27
N LEU A 34 12.02 18.98 8.14
CA LEU A 34 13.36 19.23 8.69
C LEU A 34 14.12 20.32 7.93
N ALA A 35 13.91 20.44 6.61
CA ALA A 35 14.60 21.44 5.80
C ALA A 35 14.13 22.87 6.09
N ASP A 36 12.81 23.07 6.25
CA ASP A 36 12.24 24.37 6.63
C ASP A 36 10.83 24.16 7.23
N PHE A 37 10.77 24.02 8.55
CA PHE A 37 9.51 23.79 9.23
C PHE A 37 8.54 24.98 9.11
N THR A 38 9.03 26.20 9.02
CA THR A 38 8.16 27.40 8.90
C THR A 38 7.41 27.37 7.58
N ARG A 39 8.08 26.93 6.51
CA ARG A 39 7.50 26.81 5.17
C ARG A 39 6.64 25.56 5.00
N TYR A 40 7.11 24.41 5.47
CA TYR A 40 6.49 23.10 5.19
C TYR A 40 5.59 22.58 6.30
N GLY A 41 5.65 23.18 7.50
CA GLY A 41 4.83 22.79 8.65
C GLY A 41 3.36 23.22 8.55
N PHE A 42 2.98 24.01 7.53
CA PHE A 42 1.62 24.54 7.33
C PHE A 42 1.03 25.25 8.56
N GLY A 43 1.88 25.86 9.40
CA GLY A 43 1.47 26.50 10.65
C GLY A 43 1.05 25.53 11.76
N LEU A 44 1.21 24.22 11.56
CA LEU A 44 0.96 23.20 12.56
C LEU A 44 2.21 23.00 13.43
N ALA A 45 2.00 22.65 14.70
CA ALA A 45 3.07 22.23 15.60
C ALA A 45 3.56 20.80 15.27
N TRP A 46 4.75 20.44 15.75
CA TRP A 46 5.31 19.11 15.55
C TRP A 46 4.42 17.99 16.09
N GLU A 47 3.74 18.20 17.22
CA GLU A 47 2.85 17.18 17.79
C GLU A 47 1.68 16.83 16.84
N ASN A 48 1.18 17.83 16.09
CA ASN A 48 0.13 17.60 15.09
C ASN A 48 0.67 16.77 13.92
N TRP A 49 1.91 16.99 13.51
CA TRP A 49 2.56 16.22 12.43
C TRP A 49 2.80 14.78 12.84
N GLU A 50 3.22 14.54 14.08
CA GLU A 50 3.35 13.19 14.65
C GLU A 50 1.98 12.47 14.66
N GLN A 51 0.92 13.18 15.07
CA GLN A 51 -0.44 12.63 15.04
C GLN A 51 -0.90 12.29 13.62
N ILE A 52 -0.67 13.19 12.65
CA ILE A 52 -0.99 12.95 11.23
C ILE A 52 -0.21 11.72 10.72
N HIS A 53 1.08 11.63 11.04
CA HIS A 53 1.91 10.47 10.69
C HIS A 53 1.31 9.18 11.24
N HIS A 54 0.95 9.12 12.52
CA HIS A 54 0.36 7.93 13.12
C HIS A 54 -0.95 7.49 12.45
N ILE A 55 -1.81 8.45 12.10
CA ILE A 55 -3.07 8.17 11.38
C ILE A 55 -2.77 7.61 9.99
N LEU A 56 -1.88 8.25 9.22
CA LEU A 56 -1.50 7.81 7.88
C LEU A 56 -0.80 6.44 7.89
N ALA A 57 0.11 6.24 8.84
CA ALA A 57 0.79 4.97 9.10
C ALA A 57 -0.20 3.84 9.36
N SER A 58 -1.18 4.06 10.25
CA SER A 58 -2.21 3.08 10.58
C SER A 58 -3.11 2.77 9.38
N ALA A 59 -3.51 3.81 8.63
CA ALA A 59 -4.31 3.65 7.42
C ALA A 59 -3.56 2.83 6.36
N LEU A 60 -2.27 3.12 6.14
CA LEU A 60 -1.43 2.43 5.17
C LEU A 60 -1.16 0.97 5.59
N PHE A 61 -0.98 0.73 6.89
CA PHE A 61 -0.82 -0.61 7.46
C PHE A 61 -2.04 -1.51 7.21
N VAL A 62 -3.25 -0.95 7.24
CA VAL A 62 -4.49 -1.69 6.89
C VAL A 62 -4.68 -1.78 5.37
N ALA A 63 -4.38 -0.71 4.64
CA ALA A 63 -4.58 -0.64 3.20
C ALA A 63 -3.68 -1.63 2.43
N GLY A 64 -2.43 -1.84 2.86
CA GLY A 64 -1.50 -2.78 2.23
C GLY A 64 -2.03 -4.22 2.12
N PRO A 65 -2.33 -4.90 3.24
CA PRO A 65 -2.92 -6.23 3.23
C PRO A 65 -4.24 -6.29 2.45
N LEU A 66 -5.12 -5.30 2.62
CA LEU A 66 -6.41 -5.25 1.93
C LEU A 66 -6.23 -5.17 0.41
N PHE A 67 -5.36 -4.26 -0.05
CA PHE A 67 -5.01 -4.12 -1.45
C PHE A 67 -4.38 -5.39 -2.02
N GLY A 68 -3.46 -6.01 -1.27
CA GLY A 68 -2.86 -7.30 -1.63
C GLY A 68 -3.91 -8.40 -1.81
N PHE A 69 -4.80 -8.56 -0.84
CA PHE A 69 -5.88 -9.55 -0.89
C PHE A 69 -6.82 -9.33 -2.08
N LEU A 70 -7.28 -8.10 -2.30
CA LEU A 70 -8.17 -7.73 -3.41
C LEU A 70 -7.48 -7.98 -4.76
N SER A 71 -6.21 -7.60 -4.88
CA SER A 71 -5.39 -7.85 -6.07
C SER A 71 -5.23 -9.34 -6.34
N GLY A 72 -4.91 -10.13 -5.32
CA GLY A 72 -4.81 -11.59 -5.44
C GLY A 72 -6.12 -12.22 -5.91
N ARG A 73 -7.27 -11.76 -5.40
CA ARG A 73 -8.59 -12.22 -5.86
C ARG A 73 -8.88 -11.82 -7.30
N TYR A 74 -8.60 -10.58 -7.66
CA TYR A 74 -8.83 -10.03 -8.99
C TYR A 74 -8.03 -10.78 -10.05
N TRP A 75 -6.72 -10.89 -9.84
CA TRP A 75 -5.82 -11.56 -10.79
C TRP A 75 -6.05 -13.07 -10.85
N TRP A 76 -6.40 -13.72 -9.74
CA TRP A 76 -6.77 -15.13 -9.77
C TRP A 76 -7.95 -15.38 -10.72
N ARG A 77 -9.01 -14.59 -10.58
CA ARG A 77 -10.18 -14.66 -11.44
C ARG A 77 -9.81 -14.40 -12.90
N ARG A 78 -9.05 -13.33 -13.16
CA ARG A 78 -8.69 -12.92 -14.52
C ARG A 78 -7.81 -13.94 -15.24
N ILE A 79 -6.83 -14.52 -14.55
CA ILE A 79 -5.85 -15.43 -15.16
C ILE A 79 -6.41 -16.86 -15.24
N TYR A 80 -6.94 -17.38 -14.14
CA TYR A 80 -7.23 -18.80 -13.99
C TYR A 80 -8.70 -19.18 -14.19
N VAL A 81 -9.64 -18.23 -14.06
CA VAL A 81 -11.07 -18.51 -14.24
C VAL A 81 -11.55 -18.03 -15.60
N GLU A 82 -11.23 -16.78 -15.96
CA GLU A 82 -11.66 -16.17 -17.22
C GLU A 82 -10.74 -16.53 -18.39
N GLY A 83 -9.50 -16.94 -18.10
CA GLY A 83 -8.45 -17.16 -19.08
C GLY A 83 -7.80 -15.85 -19.51
N TRP A 84 -6.50 -15.71 -19.25
CA TRP A 84 -5.70 -14.53 -19.58
C TRP A 84 -5.75 -14.12 -21.07
N ARG A 85 -6.07 -15.06 -21.96
CA ARG A 85 -6.50 -14.79 -23.33
C ARG A 85 -7.95 -15.25 -23.43
N GLY A 86 -8.87 -14.33 -23.61
CA GLY A 86 -10.23 -14.67 -24.03
C GLY A 86 -10.12 -15.62 -25.22
N ASP A 87 -10.71 -16.80 -25.07
CA ASP A 87 -11.17 -17.65 -26.16
C ASP A 87 -10.31 -17.61 -27.44
N ARG A 88 -9.15 -18.26 -27.44
CA ARG A 88 -8.65 -18.86 -28.69
C ARG A 88 -9.44 -20.14 -28.93
N ARG A 89 -10.72 -20.00 -29.24
CA ARG A 89 -11.51 -21.07 -29.86
C ARG A 89 -11.41 -20.89 -31.37
N HIS A 90 -11.04 -22.01 -32.00
CA HIS A 90 -10.82 -22.28 -33.42
C HIS A 90 -9.42 -21.95 -33.94
#